data_AF-A0A969J5B1-F1
#
_entry.id   AF-A0A969J5B1-F1
#
_cell.length_a   1.000
_cell.length_b   1.000
_cell.length_c   1.000
_cell.angle_alpha   90.00
_cell.angle_beta   90.00
_cell.angle_gamma   90.00
#
_symmetry.space_group_name_H-M   'P 1'
#
loop_
_entity.id
_entity.type
_entity.pdbx_description
1 polymer ?
#
loop_
_entity_poly.entity_id
_entity_poly.type
_entity_poly.pdbx_seq_one_letter_code
_entity_poly.pdbx_strand_id
1 'polypeptide(L)'
;MQPKPDTLTLSQTPSVWHDPTVLRAAKQIYLAYFQIHAQRMRRPLGVAVDRETYRGLLLFARRPVLLPGEAFIPFEQIEAEIY
;
A
#
# COMPACT_ATOMS: atom_id res chain seq x y z
N MET A 1 -22.11 39.27 -7.59
CA MET A 1 -22.04 37.80 -7.76
C MET A 1 -20.62 37.38 -7.43
N GLN A 2 -20.40 36.85 -6.24
CA GLN A 2 -19.07 36.40 -5.81
C GLN A 2 -18.73 35.03 -6.47
N PRO A 3 -17.45 34.79 -6.80
CA PRO A 3 -17.02 33.56 -7.47
C PRO A 3 -17.05 32.36 -6.53
N LYS A 4 -17.35 31.20 -7.11
CA LYS A 4 -17.44 29.87 -6.50
C LYS A 4 -16.08 29.50 -5.88
N PRO A 5 -16.00 29.12 -4.59
CA PRO A 5 -14.73 28.76 -4.00
C PRO A 5 -14.24 27.43 -4.58
N ASP A 6 -13.06 27.47 -5.17
CA ASP A 6 -12.25 26.31 -5.50
C ASP A 6 -12.02 25.49 -4.24
N THR A 7 -12.60 24.29 -4.17
CA THR A 7 -12.13 23.27 -3.22
C THR A 7 -11.55 22.14 -4.05
N LEU A 8 -10.26 22.31 -4.33
CA LEU A 8 -9.32 21.25 -4.67
C LEU A 8 -9.48 20.12 -3.64
N THR A 9 -10.39 19.18 -3.90
CA THR A 9 -10.31 17.88 -3.23
C THR A 9 -9.26 17.10 -4.01
N LEU A 10 -8.00 17.49 -3.80
CA LEU A 10 -6.91 16.52 -3.84
C LEU A 10 -7.44 15.37 -3.01
N SER A 11 -7.61 14.21 -3.64
CA SER A 11 -7.78 12.93 -2.98
C SER A 11 -6.54 12.73 -2.11
N GLN A 12 -6.48 13.43 -0.98
CA GLN A 12 -5.61 13.15 0.12
C GLN A 12 -6.16 11.85 0.69
N THR A 13 -5.90 10.73 0.00
CA THR A 13 -5.59 9.50 0.71
C THR A 13 -4.62 9.96 1.78
N PRO A 14 -4.96 9.86 3.08
CA PRO A 14 -4.05 10.25 4.12
C PRO A 14 -2.75 9.55 3.76
N SER A 15 -1.69 10.33 3.52
CA SER A 15 -0.34 9.81 3.45
C SER A 15 -0.10 9.29 4.86
N VAL A 16 -0.60 8.08 5.14
CA VAL A 16 -0.33 7.36 6.36
C VAL A 16 1.16 7.18 6.26
N TRP A 17 1.86 7.99 7.05
CA TRP A 17 3.30 8.02 7.07
C TRP A 17 3.72 6.69 7.69
N HIS A 18 3.80 5.68 6.83
CA HIS A 18 4.32 4.40 7.18
C HIS A 18 5.82 4.57 7.35
N ASP A 19 6.36 3.91 8.37
CA ASP A 19 7.80 3.87 8.59
C ASP A 19 8.47 3.45 7.26
N PRO A 20 9.49 4.18 6.78
CA PRO A 20 10.17 3.86 5.52
C PRO A 20 10.66 2.41 5.49
N THR A 21 10.98 1.83 6.65
CA THR A 21 11.40 0.43 6.78
C THR A 21 10.26 -0.54 6.47
N VAL A 22 9.04 -0.23 6.93
CA VAL A 22 7.82 -1.00 6.67
C VAL A 22 7.42 -0.91 5.20
N LEU A 23 7.54 0.27 4.60
CA LEU A 23 7.30 0.47 3.17
C LEU A 23 8.29 -0.34 2.32
N ARG A 24 9.57 -0.34 2.70
CA ARG A 24 10.61 -1.15 2.04
C ARG A 24 10.33 -2.65 2.13
N ALA A 25 9.86 -3.13 3.28
CA ALA A 25 9.45 -4.51 3.45
C ALA A 25 8.26 -4.88 2.57
N ALA A 26 7.21 -4.03 2.53
CA ALA A 26 6.07 -4.21 1.63
C ALA A 26 6.51 -4.31 0.16
N LYS A 27 7.44 -3.46 -0.27
CA LYS A 27 8.03 -3.49 -1.60
C LYS A 27 8.76 -4.81 -1.88
N GLN A 28 9.57 -5.30 -0.95
CA GLN A 28 10.26 -6.59 -1.13
C GLN A 28 9.29 -7.75 -1.29
N ILE A 29 8.23 -7.78 -0.47
CA ILE A 29 7.17 -8.79 -0.55
C ILE A 29 6.46 -8.73 -1.91
N TYR A 30 6.11 -7.52 -2.36
CA TYR A 30 5.48 -7.32 -3.67
C TYR A 30 6.38 -7.76 -4.83
N LEU A 31 7.65 -7.38 -4.82
CA LEU A 31 8.60 -7.75 -5.87
C LEU A 31 8.86 -9.25 -5.91
N ALA A 32 8.97 -9.91 -4.75
CA ALA A 32 9.11 -11.36 -4.68
C ALA A 32 7.91 -12.06 -5.31
N TYR A 33 6.69 -11.60 -5.00
CA TYR A 33 5.48 -12.11 -5.62
C TYR A 33 5.44 -11.89 -7.13
N PHE A 34 5.78 -10.68 -7.58
CA PHE A 34 5.80 -10.32 -8.99
C PHE A 34 6.80 -11.18 -9.78
N GLN A 35 8.02 -11.33 -9.28
CA GLN A 35 9.06 -12.13 -9.95
C GLN A 35 8.64 -13.59 -10.16
N ILE A 36 7.95 -14.19 -9.18
CA ILE A 36 7.57 -15.60 -9.25
C ILE A 36 6.34 -15.80 -10.17
N HIS A 37 5.50 -14.77 -10.35
CA HIS A 37 4.18 -14.97 -10.96
C HIS A 37 3.72 -13.92 -11.99
N ALA A 38 4.67 -13.20 -12.60
CA ALA A 38 4.44 -12.10 -13.53
C ALA A 38 3.43 -12.37 -14.68
N GLN A 39 3.21 -13.63 -15.09
CA GLN A 39 2.39 -13.95 -16.26
C GLN A 39 0.93 -14.30 -15.99
N ARG A 40 0.51 -14.58 -14.75
CA ARG A 40 -0.82 -15.18 -14.50
C ARG A 40 -1.65 -14.55 -13.37
N MET A 41 -1.24 -13.41 -12.82
CA MET A 41 -1.78 -13.00 -11.52
C MET A 41 -2.70 -11.78 -11.47
N ARG A 42 -3.68 -11.94 -10.57
CA ARG A 42 -4.57 -10.91 -10.06
C ARG A 42 -3.74 -9.90 -9.26
N ARG A 43 -3.94 -8.60 -9.54
CA ARG A 43 -3.24 -7.52 -8.84
C ARG A 43 -3.63 -7.54 -7.35
N PRO A 44 -2.66 -7.65 -6.41
CA PRO A 44 -2.95 -7.45 -5.00
C PRO A 44 -3.45 -6.03 -4.78
N LEU A 45 -4.32 -5.84 -3.79
CA LEU A 45 -4.79 -4.53 -3.37
C LEU A 45 -3.77 -3.83 -2.45
N GLY A 46 -2.90 -4.61 -1.81
CA GLY A 46 -1.81 -4.09 -1.00
C GLY A 46 -1.10 -5.21 -0.24
N VAL A 47 -0.28 -4.82 0.74
CA VAL A 47 0.48 -5.73 1.59
C VAL A 47 0.24 -5.34 3.04
N ALA A 48 -0.11 -6.30 3.90
CA ALA A 48 -0.05 -6.11 5.34
C ALA A 48 1.36 -6.42 5.79
N VAL A 49 1.97 -5.52 6.56
CA VAL A 49 3.33 -5.71 7.10
C VAL A 49 3.30 -5.46 8.59
N ASP A 50 3.76 -6.45 9.34
CA ASP A 50 4.01 -6.33 10.77
C ASP A 50 5.17 -5.36 11.02
N ARG A 51 4.95 -4.35 11.87
CA ARG A 51 5.91 -3.26 12.09
C ARG A 51 7.14 -3.69 12.90
N GLU A 52 7.09 -4.81 13.61
CA GLU A 52 8.18 -5.28 14.47
C GLU A 52 9.08 -6.28 13.74
N THR A 53 8.47 -7.21 13.01
CA THR A 53 9.16 -8.30 12.31
C THR A 53 9.40 -8.02 10.84
N TYR A 54 8.78 -6.97 10.28
CA TYR A 54 8.78 -6.62 8.86
C TYR A 54 8.29 -7.74 7.94
N ARG A 55 7.61 -8.74 8.51
CA ARG A 55 6.98 -9.82 7.77
C ARG A 55 5.61 -9.37 7.32
N GLY A 56 5.16 -9.91 6.20
CA GLY A 56 3.89 -9.47 5.66
C GLY A 56 3.30 -10.41 4.64
N LEU A 57 2.05 -10.13 4.31
CA LEU A 57 1.21 -10.94 3.45
C LEU A 57 0.54 -10.05 2.41
N LEU A 58 0.41 -10.59 1.20
CA LEU A 58 -0.32 -9.91 0.12
C LEU A 58 -1.81 -10.00 0.37
N LEU A 59 -2.47 -8.86 0.26
CA LEU A 59 -3.91 -8.74 0.46
C LEU A 59 -4.60 -8.54 -0.89
N PHE A 60 -5.51 -9.46 -1.21
CA PHE A 60 -6.33 -9.42 -2.42
C PHE A 60 -7.79 -9.04 -2.13
N ALA A 61 -8.14 -8.88 -0.85
CA ALA A 61 -9.47 -8.56 -0.38
C ALA A 61 -9.65 -7.04 -0.23
N ARG A 62 -10.82 -6.53 -0.64
CA ARG A 62 -11.19 -5.10 -0.50
C ARG A 62 -11.31 -4.62 0.95
N ARG A 63 -11.54 -5.55 1.87
CA ARG A 63 -11.57 -5.30 3.32
C ARG A 63 -10.58 -6.25 3.98
N PRO A 64 -9.30 -5.90 4.02
CA PRO A 64 -8.33 -6.70 4.74
C PRO A 64 -8.62 -6.63 6.24
N VAL A 65 -8.45 -7.76 6.93
CA VAL A 65 -8.39 -7.80 8.39
C VAL A 65 -6.93 -7.64 8.76
N LEU A 66 -6.60 -6.57 9.48
CA LEU A 66 -5.26 -6.30 9.98
C LEU A 66 -5.19 -6.70 11.44
N LEU A 67 -4.11 -7.38 11.81
CA LEU A 67 -3.80 -7.65 13.20
C LEU A 67 -3.26 -6.39 13.89
N PRO A 68 -3.36 -6.30 15.22
CA PRO A 68 -2.69 -5.26 15.98
C PRO A 68 -1.18 -5.28 15.68
N GLY A 69 -0.61 -4.13 15.32
CA GLY A 69 0.81 -4.02 14.96
C GLY A 69 1.10 -4.16 13.46
N GLU A 70 0.13 -4.60 12.66
CA GLU A 70 0.26 -4.59 11.20
C GLU A 70 -0.10 -3.23 10.60
N ALA A 71 0.65 -2.83 9.59
CA ALA A 71 0.38 -1.70 8.72
C ALA A 71 -0.05 -2.23 7.35
N PHE A 72 -1.19 -1.75 6.86
CA PHE A 72 -1.59 -1.98 5.49
C PHE A 72 -0.94 -0.95 4.57
N ILE A 73 -0.15 -1.42 3.62
CA ILE A 73 0.43 -0.59 2.57
C ILE A 73 -0.35 -0.84 1.28
N PRO A 74 -1.09 0.17 0.78
CA PRO A 74 -1.82 0.03 -0.48
C PRO A 74 -0.86 -0.06 -1.65
N PHE A 75 -1.30 -0.74 -2.70
CA PHE A 75 -0.46 -0.97 -3.87
C PHE A 75 -0.01 0.33 -4.56
N GLU A 76 -0.89 1.32 -4.61
CA GLU A 76 -0.58 2.63 -5.21
C GLU A 76 0.62 3.30 -4.53
N GLN A 77 0.79 3.10 -3.22
CA GLN A 77 1.90 3.65 -2.45
C GLN A 77 3.21 2.86 -2.68
N ILE A 78 3.12 1.56 -2.95
CA ILE A 78 4.29 0.75 -3.30
C ILE A 78 4.81 1.13 -4.68
N GLU A 79 3.92 1.38 -5.65
CA GLU A 79 4.31 1.82 -7.01
C GLU A 79 4.87 3.23 -7.04
N ALA A 80 4.30 4.16 -6.26
CA ALA A 80 4.80 5.54 -6.17
C ALA A 80 6.23 5.65 -5.60
N GLU A 81 6.74 4.60 -4.94
CA GLU A 81 8.14 4.50 -4.49
C GLU A 81 9.02 3.69 -5.47
N ILE A 82 8.43 3.15 -6.54
CA ILE A 82 9.14 2.44 -7.60
C ILE A 82 9.37 3.36 -8.80
N TYR A 83 8.40 4.23 -9.11
CA TYR A 83 8.41 5.18 -10.22
C TYR A 83 8.48 6.63 -9.75
#